data_AF-A0A0L8G0N1-F1
#
_entry.id   AF-A0A0L8G0N1-F1
#
_cell.length_a   1.000
_cell.length_b   1.000
_cell.length_c   1.000
_cell.angle_alpha   90.00
_cell.angle_beta   90.00
_cell.angle_gamma   90.00
#
_symmetry.space_group_name_H-M   'P 1'
#
loop_
_entity.id
_entity.type
_entity.pdbx_description
1 polymer ?
#
loop_
_entity_poly.entity_id
_entity_poly.type
_entity_poly.pdbx_seq_one_letter_code
_entity_poly.pdbx_strand_id
1 'polypeptide(L)'
;MDMNGSECVERRGTGPYFSVPGHTPVIFSEAGGRTMFRLLCRDASGETEQLLLNETIPPWVVDVAVNRASPKFNKIPFFLQPHASMGIKLPKKDRLSASDVIQVRKVIEHVYEKVLGSQTANSNHEKSDGEKDSEDVTSIAEEKVEILCNDQILDPNMDLRTVKHFIWKQGGDLILQYRRIK
;
A
#
# COMPACT_ATOMS: atom_id res chain seq x y z
N MET A 1 28.40 24.48 33.39
CA MET A 1 28.90 25.26 32.26
C MET A 1 29.68 24.28 31.40
N ASP A 2 29.13 23.67 30.35
CA ASP A 2 27.91 23.97 29.61
C ASP A 2 27.28 22.71 29.03
N MET A 3 25.95 22.71 29.08
CA MET A 3 25.11 21.84 28.27
C MET A 3 25.23 22.26 26.80
N ASN A 4 25.38 21.31 25.89
CA ASN A 4 24.96 21.48 24.50
C ASN A 4 24.64 20.07 24.00
N GLY A 5 23.37 19.67 23.95
CA GLY A 5 22.38 20.31 23.09
C GLY A 5 22.19 19.37 21.91
N SER A 6 21.58 18.22 22.16
CA SER A 6 21.11 17.32 21.10
C SER A 6 20.00 18.06 20.37
N GLU A 7 20.37 18.83 19.35
CA GLU A 7 19.42 19.36 18.38
C GLU A 7 18.81 18.17 17.64
N CYS A 8 17.64 17.77 18.14
CA CYS A 8 16.73 16.88 17.46
C CYS A 8 16.21 17.64 16.24
N VAL A 9 16.96 17.60 15.14
CA VAL A 9 16.51 18.16 13.87
C VAL A 9 15.38 17.27 13.38
N GLU A 10 14.15 17.73 13.61
CA GLU A 10 12.91 17.15 13.12
C GLU A 10 12.87 17.29 11.59
N ARG A 11 13.57 16.38 10.90
CA ARG A 11 13.56 16.26 9.43
C ARG A 11 12.40 15.37 9.02
N ARG A 12 11.42 15.97 8.35
CA ARG A 12 10.28 15.32 7.70
C ARG A 12 10.69 13.99 7.03
N GLY A 13 10.14 12.88 7.54
CA GLY A 13 9.84 11.67 6.77
C GLY A 13 10.97 10.67 6.44
N THR A 14 12.16 10.76 7.03
CA THR A 14 13.25 9.79 6.74
C THR A 14 14.18 9.52 7.94
N GLY A 15 13.67 9.62 9.16
CA GLY A 15 14.37 9.14 10.35
C GLY A 15 14.38 7.60 10.40
N PRO A 16 15.35 6.97 11.09
CA PRO A 16 15.34 5.53 11.29
C PRO A 16 14.11 5.17 12.14
N TYR A 17 13.11 4.53 11.52
CA TYR A 17 11.94 3.97 12.23
C TYR A 17 12.37 3.03 13.36
N PHE A 18 13.51 2.38 13.19
CA PHE A 18 14.21 1.57 14.17
C PHE A 18 15.72 1.56 13.83
N SER A 19 16.55 1.18 14.80
CA SER A 19 17.97 0.92 14.58
C SER A 19 18.29 -0.54 14.91
N VAL A 20 19.25 -1.11 14.19
CA VAL A 20 19.78 -2.45 14.49
C VAL A 20 20.91 -2.36 15.51
N PRO A 21 21.08 -3.33 16.42
CA PRO A 21 22.20 -3.34 17.35
C PRO A 21 23.55 -3.30 16.63
N GLY A 22 24.52 -2.54 17.14
CA GLY A 22 25.83 -2.38 16.49
C GLY A 22 26.67 -3.66 16.36
N HIS A 23 26.34 -4.72 17.10
CA HIS A 23 26.96 -6.05 16.98
C HIS A 23 26.27 -6.96 15.96
N THR A 24 25.23 -6.47 15.26
CA THR A 24 24.54 -7.24 14.22
C THR A 24 25.49 -7.47 13.05
N PRO A 25 25.75 -8.73 12.66
CA PRO A 25 26.56 -9.01 11.48
C PRO A 25 25.77 -8.71 10.20
N VAL A 26 26.39 -7.96 9.29
CA VAL A 26 25.91 -7.69 7.93
C VAL A 26 26.74 -8.55 6.97
N ILE A 27 26.07 -9.29 6.08
CA ILE A 27 26.71 -10.25 5.18
C ILE A 27 26.22 -10.01 3.76
N PHE A 28 27.16 -9.84 2.83
CA PHE A 28 26.92 -9.82 1.39
C PHE A 28 27.40 -11.16 0.80
N SER A 29 26.53 -11.85 0.08
CA SER A 29 26.82 -13.15 -0.52
C SER A 29 26.15 -13.32 -1.86
N GLU A 30 26.75 -14.11 -2.74
CA GLU A 30 26.11 -14.55 -3.98
C GLU A 30 25.06 -15.64 -3.71
N ALA A 31 24.11 -15.82 -4.65
CA ALA A 31 23.04 -16.82 -4.53
C ALA A 31 23.56 -18.26 -4.36
N GLY A 32 24.80 -18.54 -4.77
CA GLY A 32 25.47 -19.83 -4.56
C GLY A 32 26.07 -20.04 -3.17
N GLY A 33 25.87 -19.12 -2.23
CA GLY A 33 26.36 -19.23 -0.85
C GLY A 33 27.79 -18.74 -0.61
N ARG A 34 28.47 -18.22 -1.64
CA ARG A 34 29.78 -17.59 -1.51
C ARG A 34 29.64 -16.25 -0.79
N THR A 35 30.29 -16.11 0.36
CA THR A 35 30.37 -14.82 1.07
C THR A 35 31.36 -13.90 0.38
N MET A 36 30.91 -12.69 0.05
CA MET A 36 31.71 -11.62 -0.55
C MET A 36 32.28 -10.71 0.53
N PHE A 37 31.45 -10.32 1.50
CA PHE A 37 31.88 -9.42 2.57
C PHE A 37 31.05 -9.61 3.84
N ARG A 38 31.69 -9.50 5.00
CA ARG A 38 31.05 -9.59 6.32
C ARG A 38 31.67 -8.56 7.25
N LEU A 39 30.81 -7.78 7.90
CA LEU A 39 31.20 -6.77 8.88
C LEU A 39 30.14 -6.67 9.98
N LEU A 40 30.46 -6.00 11.09
CA LEU A 40 29.44 -5.60 12.06
C LEU A 40 28.85 -4.25 11.65
N CYS A 41 27.56 -4.03 11.96
CA CYS A 41 26.90 -2.78 11.62
C CYS A 41 27.62 -1.54 12.17
N ARG A 42 28.26 -1.64 13.34
CA ARG A 42 29.01 -0.52 13.94
C ARG A 42 30.31 -0.19 13.20
N ASP A 43 30.89 -1.17 12.50
CA ASP A 43 32.20 -1.06 11.86
C ASP A 43 32.07 -0.52 10.41
N ALA A 44 30.85 -0.37 9.90
CA ALA A 44 30.58 0.11 8.53
C ALA A 44 31.08 1.54 8.24
N SER A 45 31.45 2.31 9.27
CA SER A 45 32.05 3.64 9.13
C SER A 45 33.57 3.65 9.01
N GLY A 46 34.23 2.48 9.11
CA GLY A 46 35.68 2.38 8.93
C GLY A 46 36.08 2.59 7.47
N GLU A 47 37.25 3.19 7.24
CA GLU A 47 37.75 3.51 5.88
C GLU A 47 37.96 2.23 5.04
N THR A 48 38.43 1.15 5.68
CA THR A 48 38.67 -0.13 5.01
C THR A 48 37.34 -0.78 4.61
N GLU A 49 36.38 -0.79 5.53
CA GLU A 49 35.05 -1.33 5.32
C GLU A 49 34.30 -0.54 4.25
N GLN A 50 34.41 0.79 4.23
CA GLN A 50 33.76 1.63 3.22
C GLN A 50 34.27 1.34 1.81
N LEU A 51 35.57 1.10 1.64
CA LEU A 51 36.15 0.72 0.35
C LEU A 51 35.58 -0.63 -0.12
N LEU A 52 35.56 -1.64 0.77
CA LEU A 52 35.01 -2.96 0.46
C LEU A 52 33.49 -2.92 0.20
N LEU A 53 32.75 -2.06 0.90
CA LEU A 53 31.32 -1.83 0.66
C LEU A 53 31.08 -1.26 -0.73
N ASN A 54 31.87 -0.28 -1.17
CA ASN A 54 31.73 0.28 -2.51
C ASN A 54 31.96 -0.75 -3.63
N GLU A 55 32.81 -1.76 -3.40
CA GLU A 55 33.07 -2.84 -4.36
C GLU A 55 32.03 -3.98 -4.30
N THR A 56 31.47 -4.25 -3.12
CA THR A 56 30.65 -5.46 -2.89
C THR A 56 29.16 -5.21 -2.79
N ILE A 57 28.71 -3.97 -2.55
CA ILE A 57 27.29 -3.64 -2.42
C ILE A 57 26.59 -3.77 -3.78
N PRO A 58 25.52 -4.56 -3.88
CA PRO A 58 24.69 -4.61 -5.09
C PRO A 58 24.04 -3.25 -5.40
N PRO A 59 23.93 -2.83 -6.68
CA PRO A 59 23.36 -1.53 -7.04
C PRO A 59 21.96 -1.26 -6.48
N TRP A 60 21.11 -2.28 -6.40
CA TRP A 60 19.75 -2.14 -5.84
C TRP A 60 19.74 -1.76 -4.34
N VAL A 61 20.79 -2.12 -3.60
CA VAL A 61 20.96 -1.72 -2.20
C VAL A 61 21.36 -0.25 -2.13
N VAL A 62 22.28 0.20 -3.00
CA VAL A 62 22.68 1.62 -3.10
C VAL A 62 21.47 2.48 -3.40
N ASP A 63 20.62 2.06 -4.33
CA ASP A 63 19.41 2.80 -4.70
C ASP A 63 18.49 3.05 -3.50
N VAL A 64 18.30 2.05 -2.65
CA VAL A 64 17.41 2.16 -1.49
C VAL A 64 18.11 2.87 -0.32
N ALA A 65 19.34 2.46 0.03
CA ALA A 65 20.03 2.91 1.23
C ALA A 65 20.68 4.29 1.07
N VAL A 66 21.23 4.60 -0.11
CA VAL A 66 21.95 5.85 -0.39
C VAL A 66 21.07 6.82 -1.17
N ASN A 67 20.50 6.37 -2.30
CA ASN A 67 19.70 7.23 -3.18
C ASN A 67 18.27 7.45 -2.65
N ARG A 68 17.87 6.74 -1.58
CA ARG A 68 16.54 6.80 -0.96
C ARG A 68 15.41 6.58 -1.98
N ALA A 69 15.66 5.76 -3.00
CA ALA A 69 14.67 5.37 -3.98
C ALA A 69 13.56 4.58 -3.27
N SER A 70 12.30 4.96 -3.52
CA SER A 70 11.18 4.21 -2.99
C SER A 70 11.04 2.87 -3.71
N PRO A 71 10.84 1.76 -2.98
CA PRO A 71 10.54 0.48 -3.60
C PRO A 71 9.30 0.58 -4.50
N LYS A 72 9.25 -0.24 -5.56
CA LYS A 72 8.10 -0.28 -6.46
C LYS A 72 6.88 -0.83 -5.71
N PHE A 73 5.76 -0.12 -5.79
CA PHE A 73 4.48 -0.60 -5.26
C PHE A 73 3.96 -1.77 -6.09
N ASN A 74 3.58 -2.85 -5.42
CA ASN A 74 2.96 -4.00 -6.07
C ASN A 74 1.51 -3.67 -6.40
N LYS A 75 1.08 -3.95 -7.63
CA LYS A 75 -0.31 -3.77 -8.05
C LYS A 75 -1.01 -5.12 -8.17
N ILE A 76 -2.23 -5.19 -7.66
CA ILE A 76 -3.12 -6.34 -7.83
C ILE A 76 -4.12 -6.01 -8.94
N PRO A 77 -4.17 -6.78 -10.04
CA PRO A 77 -5.28 -6.72 -10.98
C PRO A 77 -6.51 -7.38 -10.36
N PHE A 78 -7.67 -6.73 -10.53
CA PHE A 78 -8.95 -7.25 -10.08
C PHE A 78 -10.08 -6.85 -11.01
N PHE A 79 -11.16 -7.64 -11.03
CA PHE A 79 -12.40 -7.31 -11.69
C PHE A 79 -13.41 -6.78 -10.69
N LEU A 80 -14.11 -5.72 -11.09
CA LEU A 80 -15.20 -5.15 -10.31
C LEU A 80 -16.51 -5.34 -11.08
N GLN A 81 -17.47 -6.04 -10.47
CA GLN A 81 -18.75 -6.39 -11.08
C GLN A 81 -19.90 -6.26 -10.08
N PRO A 82 -21.16 -6.10 -10.51
CA PRO A 82 -22.29 -6.09 -9.60
C PRO A 82 -22.50 -7.48 -8.98
N HIS A 83 -23.05 -7.51 -7.78
CA HIS A 83 -23.57 -8.72 -7.19
C HIS A 83 -24.87 -9.15 -7.89
N ALA A 84 -25.10 -10.47 -8.01
CA ALA A 84 -26.27 -11.03 -8.70
C ALA A 84 -27.61 -10.53 -8.12
N SER A 85 -27.66 -10.20 -6.83
CA SER A 85 -28.85 -9.66 -6.15
C SER A 85 -29.32 -8.31 -6.67
N MET A 86 -28.48 -7.54 -7.37
CA MET A 86 -28.90 -6.26 -7.96
C MET A 86 -29.69 -6.41 -9.26
N GLY A 87 -29.78 -7.61 -9.84
CA GLY A 87 -30.59 -7.88 -11.03
C GLY A 87 -30.13 -7.17 -12.30
N ILE A 88 -28.94 -6.56 -12.32
CA ILE A 88 -28.40 -5.84 -13.48
C ILE A 88 -27.86 -6.89 -14.48
N LYS A 89 -28.55 -7.05 -15.61
CA LYS A 89 -28.13 -7.93 -16.70
C LYS A 89 -26.91 -7.32 -17.41
N LEU A 90 -25.73 -7.76 -16.99
CA LEU A 90 -24.40 -7.46 -17.54
C LEU A 90 -24.02 -5.96 -17.61
N PRO A 91 -23.65 -5.31 -16.50
CA PRO A 91 -22.74 -4.19 -16.61
C PRO A 91 -21.33 -4.70 -16.98
N LYS A 92 -20.53 -3.81 -17.56
CA LYS A 92 -19.15 -4.08 -17.95
C LYS A 92 -18.37 -4.64 -16.75
N LYS A 93 -17.68 -5.76 -16.96
CA LYS A 93 -16.65 -6.24 -16.04
C LYS A 93 -15.45 -5.32 -16.20
N ASP A 94 -15.31 -4.35 -15.30
CA ASP A 94 -14.18 -3.43 -15.36
C ASP A 94 -12.97 -4.12 -14.73
N ARG A 95 -11.94 -4.34 -15.55
CA ARG A 95 -10.64 -4.83 -15.08
C ARG A 95 -9.84 -3.64 -14.57
N LEU A 96 -9.67 -3.56 -13.27
CA LEU A 96 -8.94 -2.52 -12.57
C LEU A 96 -7.61 -3.07 -12.03
N SER A 97 -6.71 -2.16 -11.66
CA SER A 97 -5.46 -2.51 -11.00
C SER A 97 -5.11 -1.43 -10.00
N ALA A 98 -4.89 -1.82 -8.75
CA ALA A 98 -4.59 -0.91 -7.66
C ALA A 98 -3.43 -1.43 -6.81
N SER A 99 -2.90 -0.59 -5.92
CA SER A 99 -1.87 -0.98 -4.95
C SER A 99 -2.36 -2.15 -4.10
N ASP A 100 -1.50 -3.09 -3.76
CA ASP A 100 -1.88 -4.26 -2.97
C ASP A 100 -2.24 -3.94 -1.51
N VAL A 101 -1.71 -2.82 -0.98
CA VAL A 101 -2.04 -2.27 0.34
C VAL A 101 -3.25 -1.31 0.33
N ILE A 102 -3.93 -1.13 -0.81
CA ILE A 102 -5.15 -0.31 -0.83
C ILE A 102 -6.24 -1.01 -0.03
N GLN A 103 -6.92 -0.25 0.83
CA GLN A 103 -8.02 -0.75 1.64
C GLN A 103 -9.31 -0.91 0.83
N VAL A 104 -10.15 -1.85 1.23
CA VAL A 104 -11.48 -2.09 0.65
C VAL A 104 -12.35 -0.83 0.73
N ARG A 105 -12.22 0.00 1.78
CA ARG A 105 -12.93 1.28 1.87
C ARG A 105 -12.72 2.20 0.67
N LYS A 106 -11.51 2.23 0.09
CA LYS A 106 -11.24 3.01 -1.13
C LYS A 106 -11.90 2.41 -2.37
N VAL A 107 -12.12 1.09 -2.38
CA VAL A 107 -12.90 0.43 -3.43
C VAL A 107 -14.39 0.73 -3.28
N ILE A 108 -14.90 0.77 -2.05
CA ILE A 108 -16.27 1.19 -1.71
C ILE A 108 -16.52 2.62 -2.19
N GLU A 109 -15.66 3.56 -1.82
CA GLU A 109 -15.71 4.97 -2.26
C GLU A 109 -15.72 5.08 -3.78
N HIS A 110 -14.84 4.32 -4.46
CA HIS A 110 -14.80 4.28 -5.93
C HIS A 110 -16.12 3.82 -6.56
N VAL A 111 -16.75 2.78 -6.00
CA VAL A 111 -18.06 2.31 -6.47
C VAL A 111 -19.13 3.36 -6.20
N TYR A 112 -19.14 3.95 -5.00
CA TYR A 112 -20.12 4.95 -4.63
C TYR A 112 -20.07 6.16 -5.56
N GLU A 113 -18.89 6.72 -5.83
CA GLU A 113 -18.76 7.89 -6.71
C GLU A 113 -19.04 7.56 -8.18
N LYS A 114 -18.37 6.54 -8.73
CA LYS A 114 -18.40 6.28 -10.18
C LYS A 114 -19.63 5.51 -10.64
N VAL A 115 -20.12 4.59 -9.82
CA VAL A 115 -21.22 3.70 -10.23
C VAL A 115 -22.57 4.22 -9.72
N LEU A 116 -22.60 4.81 -8.53
CA LEU A 116 -23.84 5.27 -7.89
C LEU A 116 -24.04 6.79 -7.99
N GLY A 117 -22.97 7.58 -7.83
CA GLY A 117 -22.98 9.04 -7.91
C GLY A 117 -23.32 9.57 -9.30
N SER A 118 -23.10 8.78 -10.36
CA SER A 118 -23.55 9.11 -11.70
C SER A 118 -25.08 9.18 -11.84
N GLN A 119 -25.88 8.57 -10.94
CA GLN A 119 -27.34 8.67 -10.99
C GLN A 119 -27.90 9.94 -10.32
N THR A 120 -27.10 10.60 -9.47
CA THR A 120 -27.50 11.82 -8.75
C THR A 120 -26.98 13.12 -9.39
N ALA A 121 -26.23 13.05 -10.49
CA ALA A 121 -25.69 14.21 -11.20
C ALA A 121 -26.73 15.06 -11.99
N ASN A 122 -28.01 14.96 -11.64
CA ASN A 122 -29.09 15.79 -12.17
C ASN A 122 -29.71 16.73 -11.13
N SER A 123 -29.06 16.96 -9.98
CA SER A 123 -29.54 17.95 -9.01
C SER A 123 -28.40 18.70 -8.37
N ASN A 124 -28.27 19.95 -8.82
CA ASN A 124 -27.69 21.12 -8.18
C ASN A 124 -26.25 21.07 -7.65
N HIS A 125 -25.45 21.73 -8.46
CA HIS A 125 -24.22 22.44 -8.15
C HIS A 125 -24.39 23.40 -6.95
N GLU A 126 -23.89 23.04 -5.77
CA GLU A 126 -23.43 24.02 -4.78
C GLU A 126 -22.02 23.63 -4.31
N LYS A 127 -21.08 24.53 -4.58
CA LYS A 127 -19.71 24.48 -4.08
C LYS A 127 -19.74 24.81 -2.60
N SER A 128 -19.26 23.91 -1.75
CA SER A 128 -18.78 24.26 -0.42
C SER A 128 -17.36 23.73 -0.24
N ASP A 129 -16.54 24.63 0.28
CA ASP A 129 -15.12 24.55 0.55
C ASP A 129 -14.88 23.74 1.83
N GLY A 130 -13.77 23.00 1.91
CA GLY A 130 -13.22 22.48 3.16
C GLY A 130 -12.99 20.96 3.22
N GLU A 131 -11.77 20.59 3.56
CA GLU A 131 -11.19 19.24 3.70
C GLU A 131 -11.90 18.29 4.72
N LYS A 132 -13.11 18.62 5.18
CA LYS A 132 -13.95 17.78 6.08
C LYS A 132 -14.90 16.82 5.35
N ASP A 133 -15.12 17.00 4.05
CA ASP A 133 -16.08 16.17 3.29
C ASP A 133 -15.58 14.74 3.01
N SER A 134 -14.26 14.48 3.03
CA SER A 134 -13.73 13.18 2.59
C SER A 134 -14.04 12.02 3.55
N GLU A 135 -14.05 12.28 4.86
CA GLU A 135 -14.38 11.27 5.88
C GLU A 135 -15.89 11.00 5.92
N ASP A 136 -16.71 12.04 5.77
CA ASP A 136 -18.17 11.91 5.68
C ASP A 136 -18.58 11.15 4.43
N VAL A 137 -17.99 11.46 3.26
CA VAL A 137 -18.28 10.73 2.01
C VAL A 137 -17.89 9.25 2.12
N THR A 138 -16.75 8.95 2.75
CA THR A 138 -16.32 7.56 2.94
C THR A 138 -17.28 6.80 3.85
N SER A 139 -17.72 7.43 4.95
CA SER A 139 -18.68 6.84 5.89
C SER A 139 -20.05 6.61 5.25
N ILE A 140 -20.53 7.57 4.46
CA ILE A 140 -21.78 7.44 3.68
C ILE A 140 -21.66 6.34 2.62
N ALA A 141 -20.49 6.21 1.98
CA ALA A 141 -20.24 5.17 1.00
C ALA A 141 -20.25 3.77 1.65
N GLU A 142 -19.61 3.62 2.82
CA GLU A 142 -19.61 2.39 3.61
C GLU A 142 -21.03 1.99 4.08
N GLU A 143 -21.91 2.95 4.39
CA GLU A 143 -23.31 2.69 4.74
C GLU A 143 -24.18 2.30 3.53
N LYS A 144 -23.80 2.69 2.31
CA LYS A 144 -24.61 2.48 1.10
C LYS A 144 -24.13 1.35 0.21
N VAL A 145 -22.86 0.95 0.32
CA VAL A 145 -22.22 0.00 -0.59
C VAL A 145 -21.42 -1.03 0.18
N GLU A 146 -21.68 -2.30 -0.13
CA GLU A 146 -20.86 -3.42 0.33
C GLU A 146 -20.07 -4.03 -0.83
N ILE A 147 -18.84 -4.43 -0.54
CA ILE A 147 -18.00 -5.23 -1.43
C ILE A 147 -17.98 -6.67 -0.92
N LEU A 148 -18.11 -7.61 -1.83
CA LEU A 148 -18.08 -9.04 -1.61
C LEU A 148 -16.99 -9.68 -2.45
N CYS A 149 -16.45 -10.78 -1.94
CA CYS A 149 -15.60 -11.70 -2.70
C CYS A 149 -16.01 -13.12 -2.34
N ASN A 150 -16.28 -13.97 -3.35
CA ASN A 150 -16.82 -15.32 -3.15
C ASN A 150 -18.06 -15.35 -2.23
N ASP A 151 -19.01 -14.44 -2.46
CA ASP A 151 -20.24 -14.27 -1.66
C ASP A 151 -20.02 -13.92 -0.16
N GLN A 152 -18.77 -13.61 0.24
CA GLN A 152 -18.43 -13.12 1.58
C GLN A 152 -18.29 -11.60 1.57
N ILE A 153 -18.91 -10.91 2.54
CA ILE A 153 -18.77 -9.47 2.75
C ILE A 153 -17.35 -9.18 3.26
N LEU A 154 -16.69 -8.18 2.66
CA LEU A 154 -15.36 -7.75 3.03
C LEU A 154 -15.40 -6.64 4.10
N ASP A 155 -14.46 -6.67 5.05
CA ASP A 155 -14.26 -5.59 6.01
C ASP A 155 -13.62 -4.37 5.30
N PRO A 156 -14.17 -3.15 5.45
CA PRO A 156 -13.61 -1.93 4.86
C PRO A 156 -12.14 -1.66 5.19
N ASN A 157 -11.66 -2.14 6.35
CA ASN A 157 -10.29 -1.96 6.82
C ASN A 157 -9.29 -2.96 6.20
N MET A 158 -9.77 -4.04 5.58
CA MET A 158 -8.89 -5.01 4.91
C MET A 158 -8.24 -4.42 3.67
N ASP A 159 -7.02 -4.86 3.35
CA ASP A 159 -6.35 -4.54 2.09
C ASP A 159 -6.53 -5.62 1.00
N LEU A 160 -6.31 -5.25 -0.26
CA LEU A 160 -6.48 -6.17 -1.39
C LEU A 160 -5.55 -7.39 -1.33
N ARG A 161 -4.34 -7.25 -0.79
CA ARG A 161 -3.41 -8.37 -0.61
C ARG A 161 -4.01 -9.42 0.33
N THR A 162 -4.58 -8.98 1.44
CA THR A 162 -5.23 -9.81 2.45
C THR A 162 -6.46 -10.48 1.86
N VAL A 163 -7.31 -9.75 1.15
CA VAL A 163 -8.48 -10.32 0.47
C VAL A 163 -8.06 -11.38 -0.56
N LYS A 164 -7.05 -11.10 -1.37
CA LYS A 164 -6.53 -12.04 -2.36
C LYS A 164 -5.95 -13.31 -1.71
N HIS A 165 -5.22 -13.16 -0.61
CA HIS A 165 -4.58 -14.29 0.07
C HIS A 165 -5.55 -15.15 0.87
N PHE A 166 -6.47 -14.52 1.63
CA PHE A 166 -7.32 -15.21 2.59
C PHE A 166 -8.72 -15.53 2.09
N ILE A 167 -9.27 -14.78 1.13
CA ILE A 167 -10.69 -14.93 0.71
C ILE A 167 -10.77 -15.49 -0.71
N TRP A 168 -10.02 -14.92 -1.65
CA TRP A 168 -10.08 -15.35 -3.06
C TRP A 168 -9.64 -16.81 -3.24
N LYS A 169 -8.47 -17.17 -2.68
CA LYS A 169 -7.85 -18.52 -2.69
C LYS A 169 -7.80 -19.24 -4.06
N GLN A 170 -8.08 -18.54 -5.15
CA GLN A 170 -8.10 -19.05 -6.51
C GLN A 170 -6.93 -18.45 -7.31
N GLY A 171 -6.50 -19.15 -8.35
CA GLY A 171 -5.55 -18.62 -9.32
C GLY A 171 -6.18 -17.52 -10.18
N GLY A 172 -5.38 -16.53 -10.58
CA GLY A 172 -5.80 -15.46 -11.49
C GLY A 172 -6.10 -14.12 -10.81
N ASP A 173 -6.83 -13.28 -11.53
CA ASP A 173 -7.20 -11.93 -11.10
C ASP A 173 -8.32 -11.99 -10.04
N LEU A 174 -8.21 -11.15 -9.01
CA LEU A 174 -9.20 -11.06 -7.94
C LEU A 174 -10.56 -10.62 -8.50
N ILE A 175 -11.67 -11.19 -8.04
CA ILE A 175 -13.01 -10.75 -8.44
C ILE A 175 -13.72 -10.17 -7.23
N LEU A 176 -14.12 -8.91 -7.34
CA LEU A 176 -14.89 -8.17 -6.35
C LEU A 176 -16.29 -7.89 -6.89
N GLN A 177 -17.29 -8.14 -6.05
CA GLN A 177 -18.69 -7.92 -6.33
C GLN A 177 -19.21 -6.77 -5.47
N TYR A 178 -19.85 -5.76 -6.03
CA TYR A 178 -20.46 -4.69 -5.25
C TYR A 178 -21.99 -4.83 -5.21
N ARG A 179 -22.60 -4.46 -4.08
CA ARG A 179 -24.06 -4.35 -3.94
C ARG A 179 -24.43 -3.11 -3.15
N ARG A 180 -25.62 -2.55 -3.43
CA ARG A 180 -26.22 -1.50 -2.61
C ARG A 180 -26.80 -2.13 -1.33
N ILE A 181 -26.54 -1.51 -0.20
CA ILE A 181 -27.26 -1.77 1.05
C ILE A 181 -28.67 -1.18 0.88
N LYS A 182 -29.69 -1.93 1.32
CA LYS A 182 -31.10 -1.54 1.21
C LYS A 182 -31.55 -0.76 2.42
#